data_AF-A0A812R3U9-F1
#
_entry.id   AF-A0A812R3U9-F1
#
_cell.length_a   1.000
_cell.length_b   1.000
_cell.length_c   1.000
_cell.angle_alpha   90.00
_cell.angle_beta   90.00
_cell.angle_gamma   90.00
#
_symmetry.space_group_name_H-M   'P 1'
#
loop_
_entity.id
_entity.type
_entity.pdbx_description
1 polymer ?
#
loop_
_entity_poly.entity_id
_entity_poly.type
_entity_poly.pdbx_seq_one_letter_code
_entity_poly.pdbx_strand_id
1 'polypeptide(L)'
;MGFKKGRAARAAAERAAAANSKPLNVRHDCGTAVTYDAPNGSTYEIDVELMIQRNPTKGTSRNVHRHRGHVKHWTMWQYEAERAEGRNYTHSKTTLIQYPKEVCLALEDRYQAIRKLQAKAAEFGAPVVDRQRATDAWRVRLERMSPELLRQVFQQNEAFEQAPTTDLEEDFDAPGLARRAALDTALCEALLEAALRRRDWSPAEVTQAMRWLMNRGLQPGPAHVCKAALLYGALMPLQVLLLDACIDVRGLELPLDQRDQRQKDVGNGGGWVQRCKPALKALLARGAVLSSHSLQSRLLKRLEEDGTARWTERVLEGMQRERPDLPDMVLTRIAEFAGSASSDRGITCPCAEN
;
A
#
# COMPACT_ATOMS: atom_id res chain seq x y z
N MET A 1 30.01 -27.56 -41.03
CA MET A 1 28.87 -28.44 -40.71
C MET A 1 28.77 -28.69 -39.18
N GLY A 2 28.14 -27.80 -38.40
CA GLY A 2 28.23 -27.89 -36.91
C GLY A 2 27.03 -27.44 -36.05
N PHE A 3 25.92 -26.95 -36.61
CA PHE A 3 24.85 -26.32 -35.81
C PHE A 3 23.60 -27.20 -35.52
N LYS A 4 23.54 -28.45 -35.99
CA LYS A 4 22.33 -29.29 -35.86
C LYS A 4 22.20 -30.04 -34.52
N LYS A 5 23.29 -30.27 -33.77
CA LYS A 5 23.24 -31.03 -32.50
C LYS A 5 22.63 -30.26 -31.31
N GLY A 6 22.59 -28.92 -31.35
CA GLY A 6 22.06 -28.08 -30.26
C GLY A 6 20.53 -28.02 -30.16
N ARG A 7 19.80 -28.17 -31.29
CA ARG A 7 18.32 -28.10 -31.29
C ARG A 7 17.67 -29.34 -30.68
N ALA A 8 18.21 -30.52 -30.95
CA ALA A 8 17.69 -31.77 -30.40
C ALA A 8 17.92 -31.86 -28.88
N ALA A 9 19.08 -31.42 -28.39
CA ALA A 9 19.39 -31.37 -26.96
C ALA A 9 18.50 -30.37 -26.19
N ARG A 10 18.22 -29.19 -26.76
CA ARG A 10 17.28 -28.22 -26.16
C ARG A 10 15.83 -28.74 -26.14
N ALA A 11 15.36 -29.35 -27.23
CA ALA A 11 14.03 -29.93 -27.28
C ALA A 11 13.86 -31.11 -26.30
N ALA A 12 14.91 -31.91 -26.08
CA ALA A 12 14.90 -32.99 -25.10
C ALA A 12 14.90 -32.45 -23.65
N ALA A 13 15.68 -31.39 -23.37
CA ALA A 13 15.69 -30.72 -22.07
C ALA A 13 14.34 -30.03 -21.76
N GLU A 14 13.72 -29.38 -22.75
CA GLU A 14 12.37 -28.81 -22.61
C GLU A 14 11.31 -29.89 -22.36
N ARG A 15 11.39 -31.05 -23.02
CA ARG A 15 10.48 -32.18 -22.77
C ARG A 15 10.68 -32.80 -21.39
N ALA A 16 11.91 -32.95 -20.93
CA ALA A 16 12.20 -33.46 -19.60
C ALA A 16 11.75 -32.47 -18.50
N ALA A 17 11.90 -31.16 -18.73
CA ALA A 17 11.39 -30.13 -17.84
C ALA A 17 9.84 -30.10 -17.83
N ALA A 18 9.19 -30.28 -18.98
CA ALA A 18 7.73 -30.33 -19.08
C ALA A 18 7.13 -31.62 -18.47
N ALA A 19 7.83 -32.75 -18.53
CA ALA A 19 7.37 -34.01 -17.93
C ALA A 19 7.40 -33.98 -16.39
N ASN A 20 8.26 -33.15 -15.80
CA ASN A 20 8.41 -33.01 -14.34
C ASN A 20 7.75 -31.75 -13.77
N SER A 21 7.11 -30.91 -14.60
CA SER A 21 6.42 -29.72 -14.10
C SER A 21 5.10 -30.12 -13.46
N LYS A 22 5.08 -30.16 -12.13
CA LYS A 22 3.83 -30.17 -11.34
C LYS A 22 2.92 -29.06 -11.89
N PRO A 23 1.64 -29.34 -12.18
CA PRO A 23 0.74 -28.32 -12.73
C PRO A 23 0.75 -27.09 -11.81
N LEU A 24 0.92 -25.91 -12.40
CA LEU A 24 0.86 -24.66 -11.65
C LEU A 24 -0.54 -24.52 -11.09
N ASN A 25 -0.64 -24.35 -9.78
CA ASN A 25 -1.89 -24.10 -9.10
C ASN A 25 -2.27 -22.62 -9.31
N VAL A 26 -3.02 -22.36 -10.38
CA VAL A 26 -3.51 -21.02 -10.75
C VAL A 26 -4.97 -20.89 -10.32
N ARG A 27 -5.29 -19.82 -9.59
CA ARG A 27 -6.61 -19.55 -9.03
C ARG A 27 -7.05 -18.14 -9.40
N HIS A 28 -8.34 -17.98 -9.70
CA HIS A 28 -8.96 -16.68 -9.88
C HIS A 28 -9.59 -16.27 -8.56
N ASP A 29 -9.21 -15.10 -8.04
CA ASP A 29 -9.94 -14.51 -6.93
C ASP A 29 -11.21 -13.83 -7.46
N CYS A 30 -12.24 -13.72 -6.64
CA CYS A 30 -13.54 -13.14 -7.04
C CYS A 30 -13.39 -11.67 -7.52
N GLY A 31 -12.32 -11.00 -7.10
CA GLY A 31 -11.91 -9.64 -7.49
C GLY A 31 -10.95 -9.59 -8.69
N THR A 32 -10.19 -8.52 -8.88
CA THR A 32 -9.35 -8.31 -10.08
C THR A 32 -8.09 -9.18 -10.15
N ALA A 33 -7.86 -10.04 -9.16
CA ALA A 33 -6.61 -10.75 -8.98
C ALA A 33 -6.60 -12.19 -9.53
N VAL A 34 -5.40 -12.64 -9.91
CA VAL A 34 -5.06 -14.03 -10.24
C VAL A 34 -3.90 -14.45 -9.34
N THR A 35 -4.08 -15.55 -8.61
CA THR A 35 -3.09 -16.07 -7.66
C THR A 35 -2.46 -17.34 -8.21
N TYR A 36 -1.14 -17.50 -8.13
CA TYR A 36 -0.47 -18.74 -8.55
C TYR A 36 0.69 -19.15 -7.66
N ASP A 37 0.88 -20.46 -7.50
CA ASP A 37 2.04 -21.04 -6.80
C ASP A 37 3.15 -21.33 -7.80
N ALA A 38 4.29 -20.65 -7.65
CA ALA A 38 5.44 -20.87 -8.50
C ALA A 38 6.21 -22.14 -8.10
N PRO A 39 7.04 -22.71 -9.01
CA PRO A 39 7.80 -23.94 -8.73
C PRO A 39 8.78 -23.83 -7.55
N ASN A 40 9.16 -22.61 -7.15
CA ASN A 40 10.01 -22.34 -6.00
C ASN A 40 9.25 -22.33 -4.66
N GLY A 41 7.97 -22.71 -4.65
CA GLY A 41 7.11 -22.71 -3.47
C GLY A 41 6.58 -21.33 -3.06
N SER A 42 6.90 -20.26 -3.80
CA SER A 42 6.35 -18.93 -3.54
C SER A 42 4.98 -18.77 -4.19
N THR A 43 4.01 -18.28 -3.43
CA THR A 43 2.73 -17.82 -3.96
C THR A 43 2.87 -16.38 -4.44
N TYR A 44 2.21 -16.05 -5.54
CA TYR A 44 2.15 -14.71 -6.10
C TYR A 44 0.71 -14.34 -6.43
N GLU A 45 0.32 -13.12 -6.10
CA GLU A 45 -0.97 -12.52 -6.41
C GLU A 45 -0.76 -11.46 -7.49
N ILE A 46 -1.51 -11.50 -8.58
CA ILE A 46 -1.39 -10.56 -9.71
C ILE A 46 -2.70 -9.81 -9.86
N ASP A 47 -2.70 -8.52 -9.53
CA ASP A 47 -3.84 -7.64 -9.80
C ASP A 47 -3.81 -7.20 -11.27
N VAL A 48 -4.77 -7.71 -12.04
CA VAL A 48 -4.86 -7.52 -13.49
C VAL A 48 -5.35 -6.12 -13.85
N GLU A 49 -6.08 -5.45 -12.96
CA GLU A 49 -6.52 -4.07 -13.17
C GLU A 49 -5.37 -3.10 -12.89
N LEU A 50 -4.67 -3.28 -11.77
CA LEU A 50 -3.55 -2.42 -11.39
C LEU A 50 -2.24 -2.74 -12.13
N MET A 51 -2.15 -3.88 -12.81
CA MET A 51 -0.94 -4.37 -13.47
C MET A 51 0.24 -4.51 -12.50
N ILE A 52 -0.01 -5.10 -11.33
CA ILE A 52 0.99 -5.30 -10.26
C ILE A 52 0.96 -6.75 -9.79
N GLN A 53 2.13 -7.35 -9.65
CA GLN A 53 2.35 -8.63 -8.97
C GLN A 53 2.83 -8.37 -7.54
N ARG A 54 2.26 -9.08 -6.57
CA ARG A 54 2.68 -9.10 -5.17
C ARG A 54 3.09 -10.50 -4.77
N ASN A 55 4.13 -10.61 -3.96
CA ASN A 55 4.46 -11.82 -3.23
C ASN A 55 4.02 -11.61 -1.77
N PRO A 56 2.92 -12.21 -1.29
CA PRO A 56 2.41 -11.96 0.06
C PRO A 56 3.39 -12.43 1.14
N THR A 57 4.10 -13.54 0.93
CA THR A 57 5.06 -14.07 1.91
C THR A 57 6.26 -13.15 2.09
N LYS A 58 6.73 -12.56 0.99
CA LYS A 58 7.86 -11.65 1.02
C LYS A 58 7.41 -10.22 1.28
N GLY A 59 6.25 -9.77 0.83
CA GLY A 59 5.89 -8.35 0.81
C GLY A 59 6.56 -7.57 -0.35
N THR A 60 7.01 -8.27 -1.39
CA THR A 60 7.61 -7.61 -2.58
C THR A 60 6.58 -7.38 -3.66
N SER A 61 6.73 -6.29 -4.43
CA SER A 61 5.85 -5.95 -5.55
C SER A 61 6.62 -5.68 -6.84
N ARG A 62 6.01 -5.97 -7.99
CA ARG A 62 6.59 -5.83 -9.34
C ARG A 62 5.54 -5.37 -10.33
N ASN A 63 5.97 -4.60 -11.34
CA ASN A 63 5.09 -4.20 -12.43
C ASN A 63 4.85 -5.36 -13.39
N VAL A 64 3.62 -5.43 -13.90
CA VAL A 64 3.15 -6.41 -14.88
C VAL A 64 2.87 -5.68 -16.18
N HIS A 65 3.23 -6.31 -17.29
CA HIS A 65 3.09 -5.76 -18.63
C HIS A 65 2.30 -6.72 -19.50
N ARG A 66 1.33 -6.18 -20.23
CA ARG A 66 0.54 -6.91 -21.23
C ARG A 66 0.91 -6.40 -22.62
N HIS A 67 1.55 -7.23 -23.42
CA HIS A 67 1.91 -6.91 -24.80
C HIS A 67 1.00 -7.65 -25.77
N ARG A 68 0.42 -6.93 -26.74
CA ARG A 68 -0.23 -7.55 -27.90
C ARG A 68 0.78 -7.68 -29.02
N GLY A 69 1.00 -8.91 -29.47
CA GLY A 69 1.89 -9.14 -30.60
C GLY A 69 1.29 -8.71 -31.94
N HIS A 70 2.15 -8.32 -32.87
CA HIS A 70 1.76 -7.82 -34.20
C HIS A 70 1.19 -8.88 -35.15
N VAL A 71 1.46 -10.17 -34.90
CA VAL A 71 1.15 -11.26 -35.83
C VAL A 71 0.38 -12.36 -35.09
N LYS A 72 -0.88 -12.62 -35.45
CA LYS A 72 -1.77 -13.67 -34.87
C LYS A 72 -2.05 -13.55 -33.37
N HIS A 73 -2.95 -12.65 -32.96
CA HIS A 73 -3.71 -12.60 -31.68
C HIS A 73 -3.04 -13.05 -30.37
N TRP A 74 -1.72 -13.14 -30.29
CA TRP A 74 -1.04 -13.60 -29.10
C TRP A 74 -0.89 -12.42 -28.16
N THR A 75 -1.34 -12.63 -26.93
CA THR A 75 -1.07 -11.72 -25.84
C THR A 75 0.04 -12.33 -24.99
N MET A 76 1.05 -11.52 -24.70
CA MET A 76 2.14 -11.87 -23.81
C MET A 76 2.00 -11.11 -22.50
N TRP A 77 2.13 -11.83 -21.40
CA TRP A 77 2.20 -11.24 -20.08
C TRP A 77 3.62 -11.38 -19.56
N GLN A 78 4.18 -10.28 -19.07
CA GLN A 78 5.54 -10.19 -18.55
C GLN A 78 5.56 -9.44 -17.22
N TYR A 79 6.60 -9.64 -16.42
CA TYR A 79 6.83 -8.86 -15.21
C TYR A 79 8.26 -8.34 -15.13
N GLU A 80 8.44 -7.23 -14.44
CA GLU A 80 9.75 -6.66 -14.16
C GLU A 80 10.48 -7.46 -13.08
N ALA A 81 11.67 -7.94 -13.41
CA ALA A 81 12.60 -8.53 -12.47
C ALA A 81 13.85 -7.67 -12.39
N GLU A 82 14.25 -7.34 -11.16
CA GLU A 82 15.54 -6.72 -10.88
C GLU A 82 16.65 -7.74 -11.14
N ARG A 83 17.65 -7.35 -11.94
CA ARG A 83 18.87 -8.15 -12.10
C ARG A 83 19.75 -7.95 -10.87
N ALA A 84 20.28 -9.05 -10.31
CA ALA A 84 21.39 -8.96 -9.37
C ALA A 84 22.56 -8.23 -10.05
N GLU A 85 23.21 -7.30 -9.35
CA GLU A 85 24.24 -6.36 -9.84
C GLU A 85 25.57 -7.05 -10.24
N GLY A 86 25.52 -8.03 -11.14
CA GLY A 86 26.66 -8.90 -11.44
C GLY A 86 27.50 -8.54 -12.66
N ARG A 87 26.96 -7.86 -13.69
CA ARG A 87 27.70 -7.61 -14.96
C ARG A 87 27.26 -6.33 -15.67
N ASN A 88 28.18 -5.37 -15.76
CA ASN A 88 28.01 -3.97 -16.21
C ASN A 88 27.74 -3.75 -17.72
N TYR A 89 27.32 -4.75 -18.50
CA TYR A 89 27.33 -4.64 -19.97
C TYR A 89 26.01 -4.18 -20.61
N THR A 90 24.93 -3.96 -19.83
CA THR A 90 23.66 -3.44 -20.38
C THR A 90 23.06 -2.39 -19.46
N HIS A 91 22.73 -1.22 -20.01
CA HIS A 91 22.24 -0.05 -19.27
C HIS A 91 20.85 -0.18 -18.61
N SER A 92 20.11 -1.29 -18.82
CA SER A 92 18.82 -1.51 -18.16
C SER A 92 18.96 -2.37 -16.90
N LYS A 93 18.63 -1.78 -15.74
CA LYS A 93 18.58 -2.50 -14.44
C LYS A 93 17.45 -3.53 -14.34
N THR A 94 16.46 -3.43 -15.23
CA THR A 94 15.26 -4.26 -15.26
C THR A 94 15.29 -5.21 -16.46
N THR A 95 14.80 -6.43 -16.22
CA THR A 95 14.44 -7.39 -17.26
C THR A 95 12.97 -7.72 -17.20
N LEU A 96 12.35 -7.87 -18.36
CA LEU A 96 11.01 -8.41 -18.48
C LEU A 96 11.10 -9.93 -18.61
N ILE A 97 10.44 -10.64 -17.69
CA ILE A 97 10.35 -12.10 -17.70
C ILE A 97 8.92 -12.48 -18.06
N GLN A 98 8.76 -13.39 -19.01
CA GLN A 98 7.44 -13.88 -19.42
C GLN A 98 6.87 -14.83 -18.37
N TYR A 99 5.57 -14.69 -18.09
CA TYR A 99 4.87 -15.65 -17.23
C TYR A 99 4.74 -17.03 -17.90
N PRO A 100 4.61 -18.11 -17.12
CA PRO A 100 4.20 -19.42 -17.65
C PRO A 100 2.91 -19.32 -18.46
N LYS A 101 2.74 -20.23 -19.43
CA LYS A 101 1.64 -20.17 -20.39
C LYS A 101 0.28 -20.23 -19.71
N GLU A 102 0.14 -21.10 -18.71
CA GLU A 102 -1.07 -21.31 -17.91
C GLU A 102 -1.45 -20.03 -17.17
N VAL A 103 -0.46 -19.33 -16.60
CA VAL A 103 -0.63 -18.04 -15.92
C VAL A 103 -1.02 -16.97 -16.94
N CYS A 104 -0.38 -16.91 -18.12
CA CYS A 104 -0.74 -15.96 -19.17
C CYS A 104 -2.19 -16.11 -19.62
N LEU A 105 -2.70 -17.34 -19.73
CA LEU A 105 -4.09 -17.61 -20.10
C LEU A 105 -5.06 -17.11 -19.02
N ALA A 106 -4.80 -17.45 -17.75
CA ALA A 106 -5.61 -16.98 -16.63
C ALA A 106 -5.63 -15.44 -16.51
N LEU A 107 -4.48 -14.79 -16.72
CA LEU A 107 -4.39 -13.32 -16.73
C LEU A 107 -5.18 -12.71 -17.88
N GLU A 108 -5.11 -13.29 -19.08
CA GLU A 108 -5.90 -12.81 -20.21
C GLU A 108 -7.40 -13.01 -20.00
N ASP A 109 -7.83 -14.17 -19.51
CA ASP A 109 -9.23 -14.45 -19.20
C ASP A 109 -9.78 -13.45 -18.19
N ARG A 110 -9.02 -13.18 -17.11
CA ARG A 110 -9.42 -12.18 -16.11
C ARG A 110 -9.44 -10.76 -16.68
N TYR A 111 -8.45 -10.39 -17.48
CA TYR A 111 -8.41 -9.08 -18.15
C TYR A 111 -9.64 -8.87 -19.04
N GLN A 112 -10.02 -9.87 -19.82
CA GLN A 112 -11.20 -9.83 -20.67
C GLN A 112 -12.48 -9.74 -19.85
N ALA A 113 -12.58 -10.44 -18.72
CA ALA A 113 -13.70 -10.34 -17.79
C ALA A 113 -13.85 -8.92 -17.22
N ILE A 114 -12.74 -8.31 -16.77
CA ILE A 114 -12.71 -6.92 -16.29
C ILE A 114 -13.16 -5.97 -17.41
N ARG A 115 -12.64 -6.13 -18.62
CA ARG A 115 -13.03 -5.30 -19.77
C ARG A 115 -14.50 -5.44 -20.16
N LYS A 116 -15.08 -6.63 -20.04
CA LYS A 116 -16.53 -6.85 -20.24
C LYS A 116 -17.37 -6.18 -19.15
N LEU A 117 -16.98 -6.30 -17.89
CA LEU A 117 -17.66 -5.63 -16.77
C LEU A 117 -17.61 -4.11 -16.93
N GLN A 118 -16.44 -3.60 -17.31
CA GLN A 118 -16.24 -2.20 -17.65
C GLN A 118 -17.15 -1.79 -18.83
N ALA A 119 -17.15 -2.50 -19.95
CA ALA A 119 -18.03 -2.18 -21.08
C ALA A 119 -19.51 -2.13 -20.67
N LYS A 120 -19.98 -3.09 -19.87
CA LYS A 120 -21.35 -3.08 -19.31
C LYS A 120 -21.59 -1.87 -18.42
N ALA A 121 -20.66 -1.54 -17.52
CA ALA A 121 -20.78 -0.36 -16.66
C ALA A 121 -20.93 0.92 -17.50
N ALA A 122 -20.16 1.04 -18.58
CA ALA A 122 -20.26 2.16 -19.51
C ALA A 122 -21.63 2.23 -20.22
N GLU A 123 -22.24 1.09 -20.59
CA GLU A 123 -23.61 1.04 -21.14
C GLU A 123 -24.65 1.57 -20.15
N PHE A 124 -24.45 1.34 -18.85
CA PHE A 124 -25.28 1.90 -17.78
C PHE A 124 -24.92 3.34 -17.39
N GLY A 125 -24.04 4.01 -18.15
CA GLY A 125 -23.59 5.36 -17.84
C GLY A 125 -22.69 5.46 -16.61
N ALA A 126 -22.24 4.34 -16.05
CA ALA A 126 -21.24 4.33 -14.98
C ALA A 126 -19.86 4.55 -15.63
N PRO A 127 -19.16 5.64 -15.30
CA PRO A 127 -17.89 5.97 -15.94
C PRO A 127 -16.85 4.89 -15.58
N VAL A 128 -16.44 4.12 -16.60
CA VAL A 128 -15.28 3.21 -16.50
C VAL A 128 -14.03 4.06 -16.47
N VAL A 129 -13.65 4.45 -15.28
CA VAL A 129 -12.43 5.19 -15.07
C VAL A 129 -11.43 4.22 -14.49
N ASP A 130 -10.33 4.00 -15.22
CA ASP A 130 -9.09 3.47 -14.64
C ASP A 130 -8.73 4.39 -13.47
N ARG A 131 -9.08 3.95 -12.26
CA ARG A 131 -9.02 4.77 -11.04
C ARG A 131 -7.62 5.34 -10.84
N GLN A 132 -6.60 4.57 -11.20
CA GLN A 132 -5.21 5.01 -11.13
C GLN A 132 -4.95 6.12 -12.15
N ARG A 133 -5.33 5.94 -13.43
CA ARG A 133 -5.17 7.00 -14.44
C ARG A 133 -5.94 8.27 -14.12
N ALA A 134 -7.15 8.18 -13.57
CA ALA A 134 -7.86 9.38 -13.14
C ALA A 134 -7.20 10.04 -11.94
N THR A 135 -6.72 9.26 -10.98
CA THR A 135 -5.98 9.81 -9.83
C THR A 135 -4.72 10.53 -10.33
N ASP A 136 -3.99 9.94 -11.27
CA ASP A 136 -2.79 10.53 -11.86
C ASP A 136 -3.12 11.78 -12.71
N ALA A 137 -4.21 11.77 -13.48
CA ALA A 137 -4.67 12.93 -14.24
C ALA A 137 -5.07 14.09 -13.31
N TRP A 138 -5.77 13.78 -12.21
CA TRP A 138 -6.07 14.76 -11.17
C TRP A 138 -4.80 15.27 -10.49
N ARG A 139 -3.83 14.39 -10.19
CA ARG A 139 -2.54 14.80 -9.61
C ARG A 139 -1.83 15.84 -10.47
N VAL A 140 -1.71 15.59 -11.78
CA VAL A 140 -1.09 16.54 -12.73
C VAL A 140 -1.85 17.88 -12.76
N ARG A 141 -3.18 17.85 -12.64
CA ARG A 141 -3.99 19.07 -12.59
C ARG A 141 -3.81 19.84 -11.28
N LEU A 142 -3.80 19.15 -10.15
CA LEU A 142 -3.62 19.73 -8.81
C LEU A 142 -2.21 20.30 -8.61
N GLU A 143 -1.19 19.69 -9.23
CA GLU A 143 0.18 20.22 -9.24
C GLU A 143 0.28 21.57 -9.95
N ARG A 144 -0.59 21.84 -10.92
CA ARG A 144 -0.68 23.13 -11.62
C ARG A 144 -1.53 24.18 -10.88
N MET A 145 -2.30 23.77 -9.87
CA MET A 145 -3.10 24.69 -9.08
C MET A 145 -2.22 25.41 -8.05
N SER A 146 -2.48 26.70 -7.86
CA SER A 146 -1.81 27.47 -6.82
C SER A 146 -2.19 26.93 -5.44
N PRO A 147 -1.27 26.98 -4.45
CA PRO A 147 -1.58 26.62 -3.07
C PRO A 147 -2.79 27.36 -2.52
N GLU A 148 -2.95 28.64 -2.87
CA GLU A 148 -4.03 29.51 -2.42
C GLU A 148 -5.38 29.04 -2.96
N LEU A 149 -5.43 28.63 -4.23
CA LEU A 149 -6.66 28.10 -4.83
C LEU A 149 -7.07 26.77 -4.17
N LEU A 150 -6.09 25.92 -3.84
CA LEU A 150 -6.38 24.68 -3.09
C LEU A 150 -6.89 24.97 -1.68
N ARG A 151 -6.28 25.91 -0.95
CA ARG A 151 -6.79 26.37 0.35
C ARG A 151 -8.23 26.87 0.21
N GLN A 152 -8.51 27.69 -0.80
CA GLN A 152 -9.86 28.19 -1.08
C GLN A 152 -10.85 27.05 -1.36
N VAL A 153 -10.46 26.00 -2.09
CA VAL A 153 -11.34 24.83 -2.33
C VAL A 153 -11.77 24.17 -1.01
N PHE A 154 -10.86 24.05 -0.03
CA PHE A 154 -11.19 23.49 1.28
C PHE A 154 -11.90 24.50 2.21
N GLN A 155 -11.59 25.79 2.13
CA GLN A 155 -12.15 26.85 2.99
C GLN A 155 -13.53 27.36 2.55
N GLN A 156 -13.75 27.60 1.25
CA GLN A 156 -15.00 28.16 0.72
C GLN A 156 -16.21 27.26 0.97
N ASN A 157 -15.97 25.98 1.25
CA ASN A 157 -17.03 25.02 1.59
C ASN A 157 -17.25 24.86 3.10
N GLU A 158 -16.36 25.40 3.95
CA GLU A 158 -16.45 25.33 5.41
C GLU A 158 -17.20 26.53 6.02
N ALA A 159 -17.19 27.70 5.35
CA ALA A 159 -18.02 28.85 5.74
C ALA A 159 -19.53 28.52 5.74
N PHE A 160 -19.93 27.46 5.01
CA PHE A 160 -21.28 26.89 5.05
C PHE A 160 -21.52 25.91 6.22
N GLU A 161 -20.46 25.42 6.88
CA GLU A 161 -20.50 24.45 7.99
C GLU A 161 -20.46 25.11 9.37
N GLN A 162 -19.87 26.31 9.49
CA GLN A 162 -19.77 27.04 10.76
C GLN A 162 -21.03 27.88 11.10
N ALA A 163 -22.10 27.77 10.31
CA ALA A 163 -23.39 28.34 10.67
C ALA A 163 -23.93 27.57 11.91
N PRO A 164 -24.23 28.26 13.02
CA PRO A 164 -24.63 27.60 14.26
C PRO A 164 -25.94 26.81 14.05
N THR A 165 -25.92 25.53 14.42
CA THR A 165 -27.09 24.63 14.40
C THR A 165 -28.10 24.91 15.52
N THR A 166 -27.88 25.93 16.34
CA THR A 166 -28.59 26.13 17.62
C THR A 166 -30.04 26.62 17.53
N ASP A 167 -30.60 26.86 16.34
CA ASP A 167 -32.01 27.31 16.21
C ASP A 167 -32.94 26.25 15.60
N LEU A 168 -32.52 24.99 15.46
CA LEU A 168 -33.29 23.97 14.73
C LEU A 168 -33.57 22.68 15.51
N GLU A 169 -33.53 22.69 16.85
CA GLU A 169 -33.76 21.46 17.62
C GLU A 169 -35.21 21.14 18.02
N GLU A 170 -36.24 21.95 17.73
CA GLU A 170 -37.56 21.65 18.33
C GLU A 170 -38.79 21.47 17.43
N ASP A 171 -38.78 21.63 16.09
CA ASP A 171 -40.08 21.52 15.39
C ASP A 171 -40.14 21.05 13.92
N PHE A 172 -39.14 20.35 13.39
CA PHE A 172 -39.23 19.91 11.99
C PHE A 172 -38.76 18.46 11.77
N ASP A 173 -39.72 17.60 11.41
CA ASP A 173 -39.50 16.47 10.48
C ASP A 173 -38.94 17.04 9.16
N ALA A 174 -37.68 17.45 9.17
CA ALA A 174 -37.03 18.09 8.03
C ALA A 174 -36.76 17.03 6.96
N PRO A 175 -37.41 17.10 5.78
CA PRO A 175 -37.11 16.22 4.69
C PRO A 175 -35.72 16.56 4.16
N GLY A 176 -34.76 15.68 4.45
CA GLY A 176 -33.50 15.59 3.72
C GLY A 176 -32.52 16.72 3.98
N LEU A 177 -31.64 16.53 4.97
CA LEU A 177 -30.24 16.89 4.79
C LEU A 177 -29.73 16.13 3.56
N ALA A 178 -29.90 16.72 2.38
CA ALA A 178 -29.50 16.12 1.11
C ALA A 178 -28.03 15.71 1.24
N ARG A 179 -27.79 14.39 1.20
CA ARG A 179 -26.45 13.80 1.26
C ARG A 179 -25.63 14.52 0.19
N ARG A 180 -24.64 15.31 0.61
CA ARG A 180 -23.85 16.14 -0.30
C ARG A 180 -23.32 15.26 -1.42
N ALA A 181 -23.34 15.79 -2.65
CA ALA A 181 -22.88 15.05 -3.81
C ALA A 181 -21.48 14.49 -3.52
N ALA A 182 -21.39 13.15 -3.49
CA ALA A 182 -20.14 12.47 -3.26
C ALA A 182 -19.16 12.87 -4.36
N LEU A 183 -17.94 13.21 -3.96
CA LEU A 183 -16.87 13.42 -4.93
C LEU A 183 -16.46 12.08 -5.52
N ASP A 184 -15.98 12.14 -6.76
CA ASP A 184 -15.31 11.00 -7.38
C ASP A 184 -14.17 10.51 -6.48
N THR A 185 -14.05 9.19 -6.30
CA THR A 185 -13.07 8.61 -5.38
C THR A 185 -11.63 8.90 -5.82
N ALA A 186 -11.36 8.91 -7.14
CA ALA A 186 -10.03 9.23 -7.64
C ALA A 186 -9.66 10.71 -7.39
N LEU A 187 -10.64 11.61 -7.52
CA LEU A 187 -10.45 13.01 -7.12
C LEU A 187 -10.18 13.15 -5.62
N CYS A 188 -10.92 12.45 -4.75
CA CYS A 188 -10.68 12.49 -3.30
C CYS A 188 -9.27 12.02 -2.93
N GLU A 189 -8.80 10.92 -3.54
CA GLU A 189 -7.45 10.39 -3.34
C GLU A 189 -6.37 11.37 -3.80
N ALA A 190 -6.56 11.99 -4.97
CA ALA A 190 -5.63 12.96 -5.51
C ALA A 190 -5.57 14.24 -4.64
N LEU A 191 -6.72 14.72 -4.16
CA LEU A 191 -6.81 15.89 -3.26
C LEU A 191 -6.14 15.61 -1.91
N LEU A 192 -6.37 14.42 -1.33
CA LEU A 192 -5.71 14.01 -0.09
C LEU A 192 -4.19 14.00 -0.27
N GLU A 193 -3.70 13.35 -1.33
CA GLU A 193 -2.26 13.29 -1.60
C GLU A 193 -1.67 14.67 -1.85
N ALA A 194 -2.39 15.54 -2.57
CA ALA A 194 -1.98 16.92 -2.77
C ALA A 194 -1.85 17.67 -1.44
N ALA A 195 -2.85 17.59 -0.55
CA ALA A 195 -2.83 18.21 0.77
C ALA A 195 -1.65 17.70 1.63
N LEU A 196 -1.42 16.38 1.66
CA LEU A 196 -0.33 15.77 2.44
C LEU A 196 1.08 16.13 1.94
N ARG A 197 1.22 16.44 0.64
CA ARG A 197 2.49 16.85 0.03
C ARG A 197 2.80 18.35 0.23
N ARG A 198 1.82 19.19 0.57
CA ARG A 198 2.03 20.62 0.80
C ARG A 198 2.77 20.86 2.11
N ARG A 199 4.01 21.33 1.99
CA ARG A 199 4.89 21.63 3.13
C ARG A 199 4.59 22.97 3.79
N ASP A 200 3.97 23.87 3.03
CA ASP A 200 3.55 25.20 3.44
C ASP A 200 2.21 25.19 4.20
N TRP A 201 1.61 24.01 4.40
CA TRP A 201 0.36 23.86 5.11
C TRP A 201 0.61 23.46 6.56
N SER A 202 -0.06 24.14 7.47
CA SER A 202 -0.08 23.81 8.88
C SER A 202 -0.79 22.46 9.13
N PRO A 203 -0.50 21.78 10.25
CA PRO A 203 -1.17 20.52 10.56
C PRO A 203 -2.68 20.67 10.68
N ALA A 204 -3.17 21.84 11.10
CA ALA A 204 -4.58 22.17 11.19
C ALA A 204 -5.25 22.22 9.80
N GLU A 205 -4.64 22.90 8.82
CA GLU A 205 -5.16 22.98 7.44
C GLU A 205 -5.25 21.59 6.79
N VAL A 206 -4.24 20.74 6.98
CA VAL A 206 -4.25 19.37 6.43
C VAL A 206 -5.34 18.53 7.11
N THR A 207 -5.47 18.64 8.43
CA THR A 207 -6.52 17.97 9.22
C THR A 207 -7.91 18.38 8.74
N GLN A 208 -8.12 19.67 8.50
CA GLN A 208 -9.35 20.23 7.97
C GLN A 208 -9.66 19.69 6.58
N ALA A 209 -8.69 19.71 5.66
CA ALA A 209 -8.85 19.16 4.31
C ALA A 209 -9.23 17.68 4.34
N MET A 210 -8.65 16.89 5.25
CA MET A 210 -8.98 15.47 5.41
C MET A 210 -10.41 15.25 5.88
N ARG A 211 -10.87 15.99 6.89
CA ARG A 211 -12.27 15.92 7.36
C ARG A 211 -13.24 16.33 6.26
N TRP A 212 -12.92 17.39 5.53
CA TRP A 212 -13.71 17.81 4.38
C TRP A 212 -13.83 16.70 3.33
N LEU A 213 -12.73 16.01 3.00
CA LEU A 213 -12.74 14.89 2.05
C LEU A 213 -13.58 13.71 2.58
N MET A 214 -13.48 13.38 3.86
CA MET A 214 -14.29 12.33 4.49
C MET A 214 -15.78 12.66 4.41
N ASN A 215 -16.17 13.91 4.67
CA ASN A 215 -17.53 14.41 4.53
C ASN A 215 -18.03 14.43 3.07
N ARG A 216 -17.12 14.27 2.10
CA ARG A 216 -17.40 14.18 0.66
C ARG A 216 -17.28 12.76 0.10
N GLY A 217 -17.18 11.76 0.96
CA GLY A 217 -17.22 10.35 0.57
C GLY A 217 -15.86 9.67 0.46
N LEU A 218 -14.76 10.33 0.87
CA LEU A 218 -13.50 9.62 1.09
C LEU A 218 -13.72 8.56 2.19
N GLN A 219 -13.45 7.29 1.86
CA GLN A 219 -13.45 6.18 2.79
C GLN A 219 -12.00 5.84 3.16
N PRO A 220 -11.45 6.44 4.22
CA PRO A 220 -10.04 6.26 4.52
C PRO A 220 -9.78 4.84 5.05
N GLY A 221 -8.90 4.10 4.38
CA GLY A 221 -8.30 2.86 4.89
C GLY A 221 -6.83 2.99 5.36
N PRO A 222 -6.20 1.88 5.76
CA PRO A 222 -4.82 1.85 6.30
C PRO A 222 -3.75 2.45 5.38
N ALA A 223 -3.95 2.36 4.06
CA ALA A 223 -3.05 2.99 3.08
C ALA A 223 -2.96 4.52 3.25
N HIS A 224 -4.06 5.18 3.64
CA HIS A 224 -4.08 6.62 3.88
C HIS A 224 -3.36 6.99 5.17
N VAL A 225 -3.43 6.15 6.19
CA VAL A 225 -2.67 6.31 7.44
C VAL A 225 -1.18 6.28 7.14
N CYS A 226 -0.76 5.30 6.33
CA CYS A 226 0.62 5.20 5.88
C CYS A 226 1.03 6.44 5.07
N LYS A 227 0.22 6.87 4.09
CA LYS A 227 0.47 8.10 3.31
C LYS A 227 0.61 9.33 4.23
N ALA A 228 -0.29 9.52 5.19
CA ALA A 228 -0.26 10.67 6.10
C ALA A 228 0.99 10.68 6.99
N ALA A 229 1.38 9.51 7.51
CA ALA A 229 2.59 9.35 8.32
C ALA A 229 3.86 9.59 7.52
N LEU A 230 3.97 9.06 6.30
CA LEU A 230 5.18 9.13 5.49
C LEU A 230 5.32 10.48 4.77
N LEU A 231 4.23 10.98 4.19
CA LEU A 231 4.27 12.22 3.40
C LEU A 231 4.30 13.44 4.31
N TYR A 232 3.43 13.52 5.33
CA TYR A 232 3.29 14.73 6.14
C TYR A 232 4.06 14.64 7.47
N GLY A 233 3.95 13.53 8.19
CA GLY A 233 4.77 13.26 9.39
C GLY A 233 4.27 13.86 10.71
N ALA A 234 3.15 14.60 10.69
CA ALA A 234 2.54 15.17 11.89
C ALA A 234 1.45 14.28 12.51
N LEU A 235 1.21 14.44 13.82
CA LEU A 235 0.24 13.65 14.56
C LEU A 235 -1.22 14.05 14.33
N MET A 236 -1.53 15.34 14.11
CA MET A 236 -2.92 15.79 13.98
C MET A 236 -3.66 15.14 12.79
N PRO A 237 -3.11 15.12 11.56
CA PRO A 237 -3.75 14.40 10.45
C PRO A 237 -3.92 12.91 10.72
N LEU A 238 -2.98 12.29 11.44
CA LEU A 238 -3.09 10.89 11.84
C LEU A 238 -4.18 10.66 12.89
N GLN A 239 -4.38 11.58 13.83
CA GLN A 239 -5.45 11.48 14.82
C GLN A 239 -6.83 11.42 14.13
N VAL A 240 -7.06 12.22 13.09
CA VAL A 240 -8.32 12.14 12.32
C VAL A 240 -8.52 10.75 11.74
N LEU A 241 -7.49 10.17 11.12
CA LEU A 241 -7.60 8.83 10.52
C LEU A 241 -7.75 7.72 11.57
N LEU A 242 -7.03 7.84 12.69
CA LEU A 242 -6.94 6.81 13.70
C LEU A 242 -8.06 6.84 14.74
N LEU A 243 -8.65 8.02 14.97
CA LEU A 243 -9.70 8.25 15.95
C LEU A 243 -11.02 8.54 15.25
N ASP A 244 -11.10 9.61 14.45
CA ASP A 244 -12.36 10.03 13.82
C ASP A 244 -12.84 8.99 12.78
N ALA A 245 -11.91 8.37 12.04
CA ALA A 245 -12.23 7.30 11.08
C ALA A 245 -12.08 5.88 11.63
N CYS A 246 -11.70 5.71 12.90
CA CYS A 246 -11.54 4.41 13.57
C CYS A 246 -10.68 3.38 12.81
N ILE A 247 -9.62 3.82 12.11
CA ILE A 247 -8.80 2.89 11.32
C ILE A 247 -7.87 2.08 12.22
N ASP A 248 -7.99 0.76 12.16
CA ASP A 248 -7.06 -0.17 12.78
C ASP A 248 -5.76 -0.25 11.97
N VAL A 249 -4.63 -0.21 12.68
CA VAL A 249 -3.27 -0.26 12.11
C VAL A 249 -2.45 -1.42 12.64
N ARG A 250 -3.05 -2.34 13.39
CA ARG A 250 -2.38 -3.55 13.85
C ARG A 250 -1.94 -4.39 12.65
N GLY A 251 -0.65 -4.72 12.59
CA GLY A 251 -0.04 -5.44 11.48
C GLY A 251 0.10 -4.62 10.20
N LEU A 252 -0.19 -3.31 10.23
CA LEU A 252 0.05 -2.44 9.08
C LEU A 252 1.55 -2.37 8.80
N GLU A 253 1.96 -2.92 7.66
CA GLU A 253 3.34 -2.77 7.19
C GLU A 253 3.58 -1.35 6.68
N LEU A 254 4.64 -0.73 7.18
CA LEU A 254 5.10 0.58 6.74
C LEU A 254 6.19 0.37 5.68
N PRO A 255 5.88 0.57 4.38
CA PRO A 255 6.88 0.52 3.31
C PRO A 255 7.79 1.73 3.43
N LEU A 256 9.01 1.52 3.90
CA LEU A 256 10.05 2.55 3.96
C LEU A 256 10.99 2.36 2.76
N ASP A 257 10.44 2.46 1.56
CA ASP A 257 11.20 2.26 0.33
C ASP A 257 12.11 3.47 0.04
N GLN A 258 13.28 3.19 -0.55
CA GLN A 258 14.28 4.20 -0.93
C GLN A 258 13.77 5.28 -1.90
N ARG A 259 12.63 5.08 -2.56
CA ARG A 259 12.12 6.04 -3.56
C ARG A 259 11.79 7.40 -2.92
N ASP A 260 11.42 7.42 -1.64
CA ASP A 260 11.19 8.65 -0.88
C ASP A 260 12.49 9.32 -0.40
N GLN A 261 13.65 8.63 -0.48
CA GLN A 261 14.98 9.26 -0.21
C GLN A 261 15.40 10.26 -1.29
N ARG A 262 14.76 10.26 -2.47
CA ARG A 262 15.08 11.25 -3.52
C ARG A 262 14.62 12.66 -3.18
N GLN A 263 13.77 12.83 -2.18
CA GLN A 263 13.59 14.12 -1.52
C GLN A 263 14.73 14.35 -0.52
N LYS A 264 15.94 14.50 -1.04
CA LYS A 264 17.06 15.06 -0.29
C LYS A 264 16.75 16.55 -0.12
N ASP A 265 15.92 16.85 0.88
CA ASP A 265 15.53 18.21 1.21
C ASP A 265 16.79 19.05 1.44
N VAL A 266 16.92 20.17 0.73
CA VAL A 266 18.06 21.11 0.76
C VAL A 266 18.04 21.96 2.05
N GLY A 267 17.31 21.54 3.08
CA GLY A 267 17.12 22.28 4.32
C GLY A 267 17.75 21.60 5.53
N ASN A 268 18.09 22.38 6.55
CA ASN A 268 18.65 21.95 7.84
C ASN A 268 17.72 21.05 8.69
N GLY A 269 16.60 20.56 8.15
CA GLY A 269 15.54 19.84 8.85
C GLY A 269 15.81 18.35 9.14
N GLY A 270 17.02 17.86 8.85
CA GLY A 270 17.35 16.45 8.97
C GLY A 270 16.70 15.57 7.89
N GLY A 271 17.03 14.28 7.87
CA GLY A 271 16.46 13.34 6.90
C GLY A 271 14.96 13.13 7.11
N TRP A 272 14.25 12.66 6.08
CA TRP A 272 12.80 12.41 6.11
C TRP A 272 12.34 11.57 7.32
N VAL A 273 13.18 10.62 7.78
CA VAL A 273 12.89 9.80 8.97
C VAL A 273 12.73 10.65 10.23
N GLN A 274 13.53 11.71 10.40
CA GLN A 274 13.43 12.59 11.56
C GLN A 274 12.12 13.39 11.55
N ARG A 275 11.70 13.86 10.37
CA ARG A 275 10.41 14.55 10.17
C ARG A 275 9.24 13.65 10.53
N CYS A 276 9.24 12.41 10.03
CA CYS A 276 8.13 11.48 10.24
C CYS A 276 8.22 10.71 11.56
N LYS A 277 9.27 10.93 12.37
CA LYS A 277 9.53 10.19 13.61
C LYS A 277 8.34 10.18 14.58
N PRO A 278 7.67 11.31 14.88
CA PRO A 278 6.54 11.30 15.81
C PRO A 278 5.37 10.46 15.29
N ALA A 279 5.03 10.63 14.01
CA ALA A 279 4.00 9.86 13.31
C ALA A 279 4.30 8.36 13.32
N LEU A 280 5.51 7.96 12.92
CA LEU A 280 5.93 6.56 12.91
C LEU A 280 5.91 5.96 14.31
N LYS A 281 6.40 6.67 15.33
CA LYS A 281 6.30 6.23 16.73
C LYS A 281 4.86 6.00 17.17
N ALA A 282 3.94 6.87 16.76
CA ALA A 282 2.54 6.73 17.12
C ALA A 282 1.89 5.50 16.46
N LEU A 283 2.25 5.20 15.21
CA LEU A 283 1.77 4.01 14.49
C LEU A 283 2.36 2.71 15.05
N LEU A 284 3.67 2.67 15.31
CA LEU A 284 4.33 1.50 15.90
C LEU A 284 3.77 1.23 17.30
N ALA A 285 3.55 2.28 18.11
CA ALA A 285 2.90 2.17 19.41
C ALA A 285 1.41 1.77 19.34
N ARG A 286 0.83 1.62 18.14
CA ARG A 286 -0.50 1.07 17.88
C ARG A 286 -0.45 -0.30 17.17
N GLY A 287 0.74 -0.88 17.01
CA GLY A 287 0.91 -2.22 16.43
C GLY A 287 1.17 -2.24 14.92
N ALA A 288 1.46 -1.10 14.30
CA ALA A 288 2.06 -1.11 12.95
C ALA A 288 3.46 -1.72 13.01
N VAL A 289 3.94 -2.26 11.89
CA VAL A 289 5.27 -2.88 11.78
C VAL A 289 6.07 -2.25 10.66
N LEU A 290 7.38 -2.17 10.81
CA LEU A 290 8.25 -1.79 9.71
C LEU A 290 8.34 -2.96 8.73
N SER A 291 8.20 -2.68 7.43
CA SER A 291 8.35 -3.71 6.39
C SER A 291 9.71 -4.41 6.48
N SER A 292 9.76 -5.72 6.27
CA SER A 292 11.01 -6.51 6.33
C SER A 292 12.04 -6.10 5.29
N HIS A 293 11.60 -5.42 4.23
CA HIS A 293 12.44 -4.87 3.15
C HIS A 293 12.98 -3.48 3.44
N SER A 294 12.54 -2.84 4.53
CA SER A 294 13.08 -1.56 4.92
C SER A 294 14.58 -1.69 5.23
N LEU A 295 15.37 -0.74 4.74
CA LEU A 295 16.80 -0.69 5.04
C LEU A 295 16.99 -0.68 6.55
N GLN A 296 17.78 -1.62 7.09
CA GLN A 296 18.12 -1.67 8.52
C GLN A 296 19.08 -0.56 8.91
N SER A 297 18.63 0.69 8.85
CA SER A 297 19.37 1.79 9.45
C SER A 297 19.28 1.66 10.97
N ARG A 298 20.36 2.02 11.68
CA ARG A 298 20.36 2.06 13.16
C ARG A 298 19.21 2.90 13.72
N LEU A 299 18.82 3.96 13.00
CA LEU A 299 17.72 4.83 13.38
C LEU A 299 16.37 4.11 13.31
N LEU A 300 16.13 3.32 12.26
CA LEU A 300 14.89 2.55 12.10
C LEU A 300 14.82 1.40 13.10
N LYS A 301 15.93 0.71 13.37
CA LYS A 301 15.99 -0.30 14.44
C LYS A 301 15.63 0.30 15.80
N ARG A 302 16.21 1.46 16.15
CA ARG A 302 15.87 2.17 17.38
C ARG A 302 14.42 2.65 17.41
N LEU A 303 13.87 3.02 16.26
CA LEU A 303 12.48 3.43 16.14
C LEU A 303 11.51 2.27 16.37
N GLU A 304 11.84 1.09 15.84
CA GLU A 304 11.14 -0.18 16.08
C GLU A 304 11.20 -0.57 17.55
N GLU A 305 12.38 -0.55 18.17
CA GLU A 305 12.57 -0.79 19.62
C GLU A 305 11.73 0.17 20.48
N ASP A 306 11.81 1.48 20.22
CA ASP A 306 11.00 2.50 20.91
C ASP A 306 9.48 2.27 20.70
N GLY A 307 9.10 1.80 19.52
CA GLY A 307 7.72 1.51 19.14
C GLY A 307 7.15 0.30 19.87
N THR A 308 7.89 -0.81 19.87
CA THR A 308 7.56 -2.04 20.60
C THR A 308 7.43 -1.76 22.09
N ALA A 309 8.37 -1.03 22.69
CA ALA A 309 8.31 -0.69 24.11
C ALA A 309 7.01 0.05 24.47
N ARG A 310 6.64 1.06 23.67
CA ARG A 310 5.40 1.84 23.87
C ARG A 310 4.13 1.03 23.60
N TRP A 311 4.18 0.12 22.64
CA TRP A 311 3.06 -0.78 22.36
C TRP A 311 2.83 -1.71 23.56
N THR A 312 3.89 -2.33 24.08
CA THR A 312 3.82 -3.20 25.26
C THR A 312 3.29 -2.45 26.48
N GLU A 313 3.80 -1.24 26.76
CA GLU A 313 3.32 -0.38 27.84
C GLU A 313 1.80 -0.15 27.75
N ARG A 314 1.30 0.25 26.57
CA ARG A 314 -0.13 0.48 26.35
C ARG A 314 -0.98 -0.78 26.46
N VAL A 315 -0.48 -1.92 25.99
CA VAL A 315 -1.18 -3.20 26.13
C VAL A 315 -1.33 -3.53 27.61
N LEU A 316 -0.26 -3.39 28.39
CA LEU A 316 -0.28 -3.64 29.84
C LEU A 316 -1.22 -2.67 30.57
N GLU A 317 -1.18 -1.37 30.26
CA GLU A 317 -2.11 -0.37 30.80
C GLU A 317 -3.57 -0.70 30.45
N GLY A 318 -3.83 -1.11 29.21
CA GLY A 318 -5.16 -1.53 28.76
C GLY A 318 -5.65 -2.76 29.52
N MET A 319 -4.79 -3.78 29.66
CA MET A 319 -5.09 -4.99 30.41
C MET A 319 -5.37 -4.69 31.88
N GLN A 320 -4.58 -3.82 32.52
CA GLN A 320 -4.78 -3.43 33.91
C GLN A 320 -6.09 -2.63 34.10
N ARG A 321 -6.47 -1.80 33.13
CA ARG A 321 -7.74 -1.05 33.16
C ARG A 321 -8.96 -1.97 32.98
N GLU A 322 -8.89 -2.95 32.07
CA GLU A 322 -9.98 -3.90 31.82
C GLU A 322 -10.07 -5.00 32.88
N ARG A 323 -8.93 -5.36 33.49
CA ARG A 323 -8.78 -6.42 34.50
C ARG A 323 -7.95 -5.91 35.68
N PRO A 324 -8.52 -5.06 36.56
CA PRO A 324 -7.79 -4.53 37.71
C PRO A 324 -7.42 -5.61 38.75
N ASP A 325 -8.03 -6.80 38.65
CA ASP A 325 -7.77 -7.98 39.47
C ASP A 325 -6.61 -8.86 38.94
N LEU A 326 -6.03 -8.52 37.78
CA LEU A 326 -4.93 -9.30 37.20
C LEU A 326 -3.69 -9.22 38.11
N PRO A 327 -3.11 -10.35 38.56
CA PRO A 327 -1.93 -10.33 39.41
C PRO A 327 -0.73 -9.69 38.71
N ASP A 328 0.03 -8.85 39.43
CA ASP A 328 1.21 -8.15 38.89
C ASP A 328 2.21 -9.11 38.22
N MET A 329 2.40 -10.31 38.79
CA MET A 329 3.26 -11.34 38.23
C MET A 329 2.87 -11.72 36.79
N VAL A 330 1.58 -11.74 36.47
CA VAL A 330 1.10 -12.03 35.10
C VAL A 330 1.46 -10.89 34.15
N LEU A 331 1.25 -9.63 34.56
CA LEU A 331 1.65 -8.45 33.78
C LEU A 331 3.17 -8.44 33.52
N THR A 332 3.97 -8.76 34.54
CA THR A 332 5.44 -8.88 34.40
C THR A 332 5.81 -9.97 33.39
N ARG A 333 5.18 -11.15 33.46
CA ARG A 333 5.44 -12.24 32.50
C ARG A 333 5.06 -11.87 31.07
N ILE A 334 3.95 -11.16 30.87
CA ILE A 334 3.54 -10.67 29.55
C ILE A 334 4.55 -9.64 29.04
N ALA A 335 5.00 -8.71 29.89
CA ALA A 335 6.03 -7.73 29.55
C ALA A 335 7.36 -8.39 29.15
N GLU A 336 7.82 -9.38 29.91
CA GLU A 336 9.02 -10.18 29.62
C GLU A 336 8.89 -10.93 28.30
N PHE A 337 7.73 -11.55 28.05
CA PHE A 337 7.44 -12.27 26.81
C PHE A 337 7.44 -11.32 25.60
N ALA A 338 6.79 -10.15 25.72
CA ALA A 338 6.74 -9.16 24.65
C ALA A 338 8.13 -8.53 24.38
N GLY A 339 8.96 -8.34 25.42
CA GLY A 339 10.31 -7.80 25.30
C GLY A 339 11.31 -8.79 24.68
N SER A 340 11.28 -10.05 25.11
CA SER A 340 12.21 -11.10 24.65
C SER A 340 12.08 -11.45 23.17
N ALA A 341 10.89 -11.33 22.58
CA ALA A 341 10.65 -11.53 21.15
C ALA A 341 11.49 -10.59 20.24
N SER A 342 12.01 -9.49 20.77
CA SER A 342 12.80 -8.53 20.01
C SER A 342 14.30 -8.89 19.90
N SER A 343 14.82 -9.73 20.80
CA SER A 343 16.24 -10.05 20.90
C SER A 343 16.67 -11.28 20.07
N ASP A 344 15.74 -12.09 19.58
CA ASP A 344 16.05 -13.47 19.18
C ASP A 344 16.23 -13.73 17.67
N ARG A 345 16.62 -12.70 16.89
CA ARG A 345 16.95 -12.88 15.45
C ARG A 345 18.36 -13.43 15.19
N GLY A 346 18.91 -14.17 16.16
CA GLY A 346 20.27 -14.73 16.11
C GLY A 346 20.35 -16.23 16.38
N ILE A 347 19.23 -16.96 16.47
CA ILE A 347 19.28 -18.42 16.58
C ILE A 347 19.65 -18.99 15.21
N THR A 348 20.95 -19.11 14.95
CA THR A 348 21.47 -20.11 14.01
C THR A 348 21.01 -21.46 14.52
N CYS A 349 20.04 -22.07 13.84
CA CYS A 349 19.66 -23.45 14.07
C CYS A 349 20.93 -24.30 13.87
N PRO A 350 21.47 -24.99 14.89
CA PRO A 350 22.55 -25.92 14.68
C PRO A 350 21.94 -27.14 14.00
N CYS A 351 21.88 -27.12 12.66
CA CYS A 351 21.59 -28.32 11.92
C CYS A 351 22.74 -29.30 12.18
N ALA A 352 22.39 -30.33 12.94
CA ALA A 352 23.07 -31.59 13.11
C ALA A 352 24.04 -31.94 11.99
N GLU A 353 25.33 -31.97 12.32
CA GLU A 353 26.25 -32.92 11.71
C GLU A 353 25.85 -34.31 12.22
N ASN A 354 25.37 -35.15 11.31
CA ASN A 354 25.45 -36.61 11.41
C ASN A 354 25.71 -37.15 10.02
#